data_AF-A0A0D2CY63-F1
#
_entry.id   AF-A0A0D2CY63-F1
#
_cell.length_a   1.000
_cell.length_b   1.000
_cell.length_c   1.000
_cell.angle_alpha   90.00
_cell.angle_beta   90.00
_cell.angle_gamma   90.00
#
_symmetry.space_group_name_H-M   'P 1'
#
loop_
_entity.id
_entity.type
_entity.pdbx_description
1 polymer ?
#
loop_
_entity_poly.entity_id
_entity_poly.type
_entity_poly.pdbx_seq_one_letter_code
_entity_poly.pdbx_strand_id
1 'polypeptide(L)'
;MNLETNRKNRDYWQTMQIICKDRQKKLRASGPEGRAMSSVASDIDKLLSPKSYEQLEALEGQIRTKLDSDEPIDTDYWQQLLDSLLVWKAKAKLKKVCQDVLESRLKNLRQENEQKAASAQQQLRNAGIEPAAPVQYSKELDPDPLLEIPTKDKTLEVQDESTFLQNVAASRRKVVHMGYVPAPKTGAAAASASSASIQPRPAAQQSKPVDPTSRFDHSTDDLSSTTKALFDREVAKGVSENEEIFAGEEETSSESQPLWMQQYGGKYRPRKPKYFNRVQMGYEWNKYNQTHYDHDNPPPKVVQGYKFHIFYPDLIDPTKAPTYKIIREGGRKKGQTMAPAGEEDTCIIRFMSGPPYEDIAFRIVDRDWDYSAKHDRGFKSTFEKGVLTLHFTFKRVVYRK
;
A
#
# COMPACT_ATOMS: atom_id res chain seq x y z
N MET A 1 1.85 25.44 36.56
CA MET A 1 3.15 26.06 36.23
C MET A 1 4.12 26.15 37.42
N ASN A 2 3.67 25.98 38.67
CA ASN A 2 4.55 26.04 39.86
C ASN A 2 5.22 24.71 40.24
N LEU A 3 4.92 23.62 39.52
CA LEU A 3 5.44 22.27 39.79
C LEU A 3 6.76 21.97 39.05
N GLU A 4 7.07 22.72 37.99
CA GLU A 4 8.27 22.52 37.18
C GLU A 4 9.37 23.48 37.63
N THR A 5 10.51 22.95 38.05
CA THR A 5 11.65 23.73 38.56
C THR A 5 12.60 24.18 37.44
N ASN A 6 12.66 23.45 36.32
CA ASN A 6 13.55 23.76 35.21
C ASN A 6 12.98 24.88 34.31
N ARG A 7 13.74 25.96 34.17
CA ARG A 7 13.38 27.13 33.33
C ARG A 7 13.07 26.76 31.88
N LYS A 8 13.84 25.84 31.28
CA LYS A 8 13.63 25.43 29.88
C LYS A 8 12.31 24.67 29.69
N ASN A 9 11.98 23.81 30.66
CA ASN A 9 10.73 23.05 30.64
C ASN A 9 9.53 23.96 30.89
N ARG A 10 9.64 24.94 31.79
CA ARG A 10 8.60 25.97 32.00
C ARG A 10 8.31 26.74 30.72
N ASP A 11 9.35 27.18 30.02
CA ASP A 11 9.25 27.86 28.74
C ASP A 11 8.55 27.00 27.68
N TYR A 12 8.87 25.70 27.62
CA TYR A 12 8.21 24.73 26.77
C TYR A 12 6.71 24.61 27.10
N TRP A 13 6.36 24.40 28.37
CA TRP A 13 4.97 24.25 28.80
C TRP A 13 4.16 25.53 28.56
N GLN A 14 4.78 26.70 28.72
CA GLN A 14 4.14 27.99 28.45
C GLN A 14 3.85 28.16 26.96
N THR A 15 4.81 27.76 26.12
CA THR A 15 4.66 27.72 24.66
C THR A 15 3.55 26.76 24.23
N MET A 16 3.51 25.57 24.83
CA MET A 16 2.46 24.58 24.56
C MET A 16 1.07 25.08 25.00
N GLN A 17 0.99 25.75 26.14
CA GLN A 17 -0.25 26.33 26.64
C GLN A 17 -0.84 27.35 25.65
N ILE A 18 -0.01 28.18 25.01
CA ILE A 18 -0.45 29.13 23.98
C ILE A 18 -1.08 28.39 22.80
N ILE A 19 -0.43 27.33 22.31
CA ILE A 19 -0.92 26.52 21.19
C ILE A 19 -2.24 25.80 21.56
N CYS A 20 -2.34 25.25 22.78
CA CYS A 20 -3.55 24.62 23.26
C CYS A 20 -4.72 25.61 23.37
N LYS A 21 -4.46 26.82 23.86
CA LYS A 21 -5.48 27.89 23.94
C LYS A 21 -5.97 28.32 22.56
N ASP A 22 -5.08 28.47 21.57
CA ASP A 22 -5.45 28.74 20.18
C ASP A 22 -6.31 27.61 19.59
N ARG A 23 -5.91 26.36 19.81
CA ARG A 23 -6.68 25.20 19.33
C ARG A 23 -8.07 25.14 19.96
N GLN A 24 -8.19 25.45 21.25
CA GLN A 24 -9.48 25.58 21.92
C GLN A 24 -10.33 26.72 21.37
N LYS A 25 -9.73 27.90 21.10
CA LYS A 25 -10.42 29.06 20.49
C LYS A 25 -10.96 28.69 19.10
N LYS A 26 -10.17 28.02 18.26
CA LYS A 26 -10.58 27.54 16.93
C LYS A 26 -11.72 26.52 16.98
N LEU A 27 -11.69 25.58 17.92
CA LEU A 27 -12.78 24.61 18.10
C LEU A 27 -14.09 25.28 18.56
N ARG A 28 -14.00 26.31 19.40
CA ARG A 28 -15.18 27.09 19.85
C ARG A 28 -15.72 28.03 18.77
N ALA A 29 -14.84 28.57 17.91
CA ALA A 29 -15.20 29.50 16.85
C ALA A 29 -15.75 28.84 15.57
N SER A 30 -15.86 27.50 15.52
CA SER A 30 -16.38 26.75 14.36
C SER A 30 -17.90 26.85 14.15
N GLY A 31 -18.56 27.85 14.77
CA GLY A 31 -19.95 28.22 14.53
C GLY A 31 -20.13 29.14 13.30
N PRO A 32 -21.37 29.53 12.96
CA PRO A 32 -21.68 30.29 11.74
C PRO A 32 -20.96 31.64 11.61
N GLU A 33 -20.54 32.28 12.70
CA GLU A 33 -19.79 33.56 12.68
C GLU A 33 -18.30 33.41 12.30
N GLY A 34 -17.69 32.24 12.52
CA GLY A 34 -16.26 32.01 12.21
C GLY A 34 -15.95 31.76 10.73
N ARG A 35 -16.98 31.59 9.89
CA ARG A 35 -16.82 31.21 8.48
C ARG A 35 -16.33 32.36 7.60
N ALA A 36 -16.61 33.62 7.97
CA ALA A 36 -16.10 34.81 7.25
C ALA A 36 -14.62 35.08 7.57
N MET A 37 -14.16 34.77 8.79
CA MET A 37 -12.78 34.99 9.22
C MET A 37 -11.79 33.92 8.69
N SER A 38 -12.26 32.81 8.12
CA SER A 38 -11.39 31.74 7.62
C SER A 38 -10.72 32.07 6.29
N SER A 39 -11.34 32.94 5.46
CA SER A 39 -10.82 33.28 4.13
C SER A 39 -9.49 34.05 4.21
N VAL A 40 -9.33 34.91 5.22
CA VAL A 40 -8.10 35.69 5.44
C VAL A 40 -7.10 34.91 6.29
N ALA A 41 -7.58 34.06 7.21
CA ALA A 41 -6.73 33.22 8.05
C ALA A 41 -5.81 32.29 7.24
N SER A 42 -6.28 31.72 6.13
CA SER A 42 -5.45 30.86 5.28
C SER A 42 -4.30 31.60 4.61
N ASP A 43 -4.50 32.86 4.23
CA ASP A 43 -3.45 33.67 3.59
C ASP A 43 -2.45 34.20 4.62
N ILE A 44 -2.92 34.53 5.82
CA ILE A 44 -2.06 34.81 6.97
C ILE A 44 -1.18 33.59 7.30
N ASP A 45 -1.76 32.38 7.36
CA ASP A 45 -1.01 31.15 7.64
C ASP A 45 0.06 30.86 6.57
N LYS A 46 -0.25 31.07 5.28
CA LYS A 46 0.74 30.97 4.19
C LYS A 46 1.90 31.95 4.37
N LEU A 47 1.61 33.19 4.78
CA LEU A 47 2.61 34.23 5.00
C LEU A 47 3.50 33.96 6.22
N LEU A 48 2.96 33.36 7.28
CA LEU A 48 3.69 33.11 8.53
C LEU A 48 4.43 31.76 8.53
N SER A 49 3.97 30.78 7.75
CA SER A 49 4.53 29.42 7.76
C SER A 49 6.02 29.28 7.37
N PRO A 50 6.57 30.00 6.38
CA PRO A 50 7.97 29.84 6.00
C PRO A 50 8.94 30.67 6.87
N LYS A 51 8.43 31.51 7.80
CA LYS A 51 9.24 32.49 8.50
C LYS A 51 9.94 31.90 9.73
N SER A 52 11.17 32.35 9.98
CA SER A 52 11.93 31.95 11.17
C SER A 52 11.42 32.63 12.44
N TYR A 53 11.79 32.12 13.61
CA TYR A 53 11.43 32.72 14.90
C TYR A 53 11.84 34.20 15.00
N GLU A 54 13.05 34.53 14.54
CA GLU A 54 13.60 35.89 14.56
C GLU A 54 12.83 36.83 13.63
N GLN A 55 12.43 36.33 12.45
CA GLN A 55 11.61 37.09 11.51
C GLN A 55 10.20 37.32 12.05
N LEU A 56 9.62 36.34 12.75
CA LEU A 56 8.32 36.49 13.42
C LEU A 56 8.39 37.52 14.56
N GLU A 57 9.49 37.58 15.30
CA GLU A 57 9.70 38.58 16.36
C GLU A 57 9.87 40.00 15.80
N ALA A 58 10.59 40.16 14.69
CA ALA A 58 10.68 41.45 14.01
C ALA A 58 9.31 41.93 13.48
N LEU A 59 8.51 41.01 12.93
CA LEU A 59 7.15 41.31 12.47
C LEU A 59 6.21 41.68 13.62
N GLU A 60 6.35 41.04 14.78
CA GLU A 60 5.61 41.41 15.99
C GLU A 60 5.83 42.88 16.37
N GLY A 61 7.09 43.34 16.35
CA GLY A 61 7.43 44.74 16.64
C GLY A 61 6.82 45.72 15.62
N GLN A 62 6.88 45.37 14.33
CA GLN A 62 6.28 46.17 13.26
C GLN A 62 4.75 46.26 13.38
N ILE A 63 4.09 45.15 13.68
CA ILE A 63 2.63 45.07 13.85
C ILE A 63 2.18 45.85 15.08
N ARG A 64 2.89 45.75 16.20
CA ARG A 64 2.57 46.52 17.42
C ARG A 64 2.71 48.02 17.18
N THR A 65 3.80 48.44 16.52
CA THR A 65 4.01 49.86 16.16
C THR A 65 2.89 50.36 15.22
N LYS A 66 2.41 49.51 14.32
CA LYS A 66 1.28 49.81 13.43
C LYS A 66 -0.09 49.82 14.12
N LEU A 67 -0.24 49.08 15.21
CA LEU A 67 -1.45 49.10 16.03
C LEU A 67 -1.48 50.31 16.98
N ASP A 68 -0.31 50.79 17.41
CA ASP A 68 -0.15 51.97 18.25
C ASP A 68 -0.23 53.28 17.45
N SER A 69 0.01 53.25 16.13
CA SER A 69 -0.23 54.41 15.26
C SER A 69 -1.72 54.60 15.03
N ASP A 70 -2.24 55.81 15.31
CA ASP A 70 -3.64 56.23 15.11
C ASP A 70 -3.99 56.44 13.62
N GLU A 71 -3.53 55.52 12.77
CA GLU A 71 -3.89 55.43 11.36
C GLU A 71 -5.26 54.73 11.24
N PRO A 72 -6.14 55.15 10.31
CA PRO A 72 -7.42 54.48 10.07
C PRO A 72 -7.18 53.14 9.36
N ILE A 73 -6.79 52.13 10.12
CA ILE A 73 -6.53 50.77 9.64
C ILE A 73 -7.58 49.81 10.20
N ASP A 74 -7.79 48.69 9.50
CA ASP A 74 -8.60 47.56 9.97
C ASP A 74 -7.98 46.93 11.22
N THR A 75 -8.42 47.39 12.39
CA THR A 75 -7.95 46.92 13.70
C THR A 75 -8.19 45.43 13.90
N ASP A 76 -9.26 44.88 13.33
CA ASP A 76 -9.65 43.49 13.50
C ASP A 76 -8.72 42.56 12.72
N TYR A 77 -8.31 42.97 11.51
CA TYR A 77 -7.30 42.27 10.73
C TYR A 77 -5.94 42.21 11.44
N TRP A 78 -5.43 43.33 11.94
CA TRP A 78 -4.13 43.36 12.62
C TRP A 78 -4.14 42.65 13.97
N GLN A 79 -5.26 42.67 14.69
CA GLN A 79 -5.44 41.86 15.90
C GLN A 79 -5.43 40.36 15.58
N GLN A 80 -6.09 39.91 14.50
CA GLN A 80 -6.04 38.52 14.06
C GLN A 80 -4.64 38.10 13.58
N LEU A 81 -3.94 39.00 12.89
CA LEU A 81 -2.55 38.77 12.47
C LEU A 81 -1.62 38.66 13.69
N LEU A 82 -1.81 39.48 14.73
CA LEU A 82 -1.04 39.41 15.96
C LEU A 82 -1.31 38.11 16.73
N ASP A 83 -2.59 37.73 16.88
CA ASP A 83 -3.01 36.48 17.52
C ASP A 83 -2.39 35.25 16.81
N SER A 84 -2.48 35.19 15.48
CA SER A 84 -1.90 34.11 14.68
C SER A 84 -0.36 34.12 14.73
N LEU A 85 0.28 35.30 14.74
CA LEU A 85 1.73 35.43 14.88
C LEU A 85 2.23 34.87 16.20
N LEU A 86 1.55 35.13 17.32
CA LEU A 86 1.93 34.59 18.63
C LEU A 86 1.90 33.05 18.62
N VAL A 87 0.93 32.46 17.92
CA VAL A 87 0.83 31.00 17.74
C VAL A 87 1.97 30.47 16.87
N TRP A 88 2.29 31.14 15.77
CA TRP A 88 3.41 30.76 14.90
C TRP A 88 4.77 30.93 15.60
N LYS A 89 4.96 31.98 16.40
CA LYS A 89 6.13 32.18 17.26
C LYS A 89 6.27 31.04 18.27
N ALA A 90 5.15 30.63 18.88
CA ALA A 90 5.12 29.49 19.78
C ALA A 90 5.48 28.16 19.06
N LYS A 91 4.89 27.90 17.89
CA LYS A 91 5.22 26.72 17.06
C LYS A 91 6.70 26.69 16.66
N ALA A 92 7.27 27.83 16.25
CA ALA A 92 8.67 27.94 15.88
C ALA A 92 9.61 27.66 17.08
N LYS A 93 9.31 28.23 18.25
CA LYS A 93 10.05 27.95 19.49
C LYS A 93 9.97 26.46 19.87
N LEU A 94 8.79 25.86 19.76
CA LEU A 94 8.58 24.44 20.01
C LEU A 94 9.37 23.55 19.04
N LYS A 95 9.39 23.90 17.74
CA LYS A 95 10.16 23.18 16.72
C LYS A 95 11.66 23.21 17.03
N LYS A 96 12.18 24.36 17.45
CA LYS A 96 13.59 24.52 17.88
C LYS A 96 13.92 23.61 19.06
N VAL A 97 13.08 23.61 20.11
CA VAL A 97 13.29 22.74 21.28
C VAL A 97 13.23 21.26 20.90
N CYS A 98 12.30 20.86 20.04
CA CYS A 98 12.21 19.48 19.55
C CYS A 98 13.47 19.07 18.79
N GLN A 99 13.96 19.94 17.90
CA GLN A 99 15.19 19.71 17.15
C GLN A 99 16.40 19.56 18.08
N ASP A 100 16.57 20.44 19.06
CA ASP A 100 17.66 20.36 20.04
C ASP A 100 17.63 19.03 20.82
N VAL A 101 16.44 18.57 21.21
CA VAL A 101 16.25 17.29 21.91
C VAL A 101 16.55 16.10 21.01
N LEU A 102 16.11 16.14 19.75
CA LEU A 102 16.40 15.10 18.77
C LEU A 102 17.90 15.00 18.49
N GLU A 103 18.59 16.13 18.30
CA GLU A 103 20.03 16.19 18.10
C GLU A 103 20.79 15.66 19.34
N SER A 104 20.38 16.05 20.54
CA SER A 104 20.96 15.53 21.78
C SER A 104 20.76 14.01 21.91
N ARG A 105 19.56 13.50 21.59
CA ARG A 105 19.26 12.07 21.66
C ARG A 105 20.03 11.29 20.60
N LEU A 106 20.13 11.83 19.39
CA LEU A 106 20.93 11.26 18.30
C LEU A 106 22.40 11.17 18.70
N LYS A 107 22.95 12.21 19.33
CA LYS A 107 24.33 12.22 19.83
C LYS A 107 24.55 11.12 20.88
N ASN A 108 23.63 10.99 21.84
CA ASN A 108 23.73 9.95 22.87
C ASN A 108 23.65 8.54 22.25
N LEU A 109 22.75 8.32 21.30
CA LEU A 109 22.63 7.03 20.58
C LEU A 109 23.89 6.71 19.76
N ARG A 110 24.49 7.70 19.11
CA ARG A 110 25.77 7.52 18.38
C ARG A 110 26.88 7.12 19.33
N GLN A 111 26.99 7.76 20.49
CA GLN A 111 28.00 7.44 21.49
C GLN A 111 27.79 6.02 22.06
N GLU A 112 26.55 5.63 22.35
CA GLU A 112 26.24 4.28 22.81
C GLU A 112 26.57 3.22 21.75
N ASN A 113 26.22 3.48 20.49
CA ASN A 113 26.56 2.59 19.37
C ASN A 113 28.07 2.47 19.18
N GLU A 114 28.81 3.57 19.30
CA GLU A 114 30.28 3.57 19.24
C GLU A 114 30.89 2.75 20.38
N GLN A 115 30.38 2.89 21.61
CA GLN A 115 30.82 2.09 22.75
C GLN A 115 30.51 0.60 22.58
N LYS A 116 29.32 0.26 22.09
CA LYS A 116 28.95 -1.13 21.77
C LYS A 116 29.83 -1.71 20.67
N ALA A 117 30.10 -0.94 19.61
CA ALA A 117 30.99 -1.35 18.53
C ALA A 117 32.41 -1.60 19.05
N ALA A 118 32.95 -0.72 19.89
CA ALA A 118 34.26 -0.88 20.52
C ALA A 118 34.32 -2.11 21.44
N SER A 119 33.28 -2.32 22.26
CA SER A 119 33.16 -3.51 23.12
C SER A 119 33.10 -4.80 22.29
N ALA A 120 32.29 -4.82 21.23
CA ALA A 120 32.18 -5.96 20.33
C ALA A 120 33.52 -6.24 19.63
N GLN A 121 34.22 -5.19 19.18
CA GLN A 121 35.55 -5.33 18.58
C GLN A 121 36.57 -5.93 19.57
N GLN A 122 36.54 -5.51 20.85
CA GLN A 122 37.39 -6.08 21.89
C GLN A 122 37.05 -7.55 22.17
N GLN A 123 35.76 -7.91 22.22
CA GLN A 123 35.32 -9.30 22.39
C GLN A 123 35.79 -10.19 21.24
N LEU A 124 35.69 -9.73 19.99
CA LEU A 124 36.17 -10.48 18.82
C LEU A 124 37.69 -10.66 18.82
N ARG A 125 38.44 -9.63 19.22
CA ARG A 125 39.91 -9.72 19.41
C ARG A 125 40.27 -10.76 20.46
N ASN A 126 39.58 -10.76 21.60
CA ASN A 126 39.80 -11.75 22.66
C ASN A 126 39.47 -13.19 22.20
N ALA A 127 38.56 -13.35 21.25
CA ALA A 127 38.24 -14.63 20.61
C ALA A 127 39.24 -15.05 19.52
N GLY A 128 40.32 -14.28 19.29
CA GLY A 128 41.36 -14.60 18.32
C GLY A 128 40.98 -14.30 16.86
N ILE A 129 39.97 -13.46 16.63
CA ILE A 129 39.55 -13.05 15.28
C ILE A 129 40.36 -11.81 14.88
N GLU A 130 41.26 -11.99 13.92
CA GLU A 130 42.05 -10.90 13.35
C GLU A 130 41.15 -9.97 12.49
N PRO A 131 41.32 -8.65 12.61
CA PRO A 131 40.56 -7.70 11.81
C PRO A 131 40.92 -7.87 10.32
N ALA A 132 39.91 -8.19 9.51
CA ALA A 132 40.03 -8.18 8.06
C ALA A 132 40.33 -6.77 7.53
N ALA A 133 40.83 -6.68 6.29
CA ALA A 133 41.09 -5.41 5.63
C ALA A 133 39.85 -4.49 5.70
N PRO A 134 40.02 -3.18 5.94
CA PRO A 134 38.91 -2.24 6.02
C PRO A 134 38.11 -2.28 4.72
N VAL A 135 36.88 -2.78 4.79
CA VAL A 135 35.94 -2.73 3.67
C VAL A 135 35.55 -1.27 3.50
N GLN A 136 35.69 -0.72 2.29
CA GLN A 136 35.17 0.61 2.01
C GLN A 136 33.65 0.57 2.19
N TYR A 137 33.15 1.35 3.15
CA TYR A 137 31.73 1.48 3.36
C TYR A 137 31.08 2.02 2.08
N SER A 138 30.09 1.30 1.59
CA SER A 138 29.24 1.68 0.46
C SER A 138 27.80 1.52 0.93
N LYS A 139 26.96 2.51 0.64
CA LYS A 139 25.57 2.56 1.11
C LYS A 139 24.76 1.35 0.60
N GLU A 140 25.18 0.78 -0.52
CA GLU A 140 24.61 -0.43 -1.13
C GLU A 140 24.81 -1.69 -0.27
N LEU A 141 25.71 -1.67 0.71
CA LEU A 141 25.94 -2.79 1.64
C LEU A 141 24.98 -2.78 2.84
N ASP A 142 24.34 -1.64 3.13
CA ASP A 142 23.35 -1.56 4.19
C ASP A 142 22.02 -2.15 3.68
N PRO A 143 21.36 -3.04 4.44
CA PRO A 143 20.04 -3.51 4.06
C PRO A 143 19.08 -2.31 4.02
N ASP A 144 18.20 -2.30 3.01
CA ASP A 144 17.15 -1.29 2.94
C ASP A 144 16.33 -1.32 4.25
N PRO A 145 16.01 -0.15 4.82
CA PRO A 145 15.29 -0.09 6.09
C PRO A 145 13.93 -0.78 5.94
N LEU A 146 13.76 -1.91 6.63
CA LEU A 146 12.50 -2.66 6.73
C LEU A 146 11.51 -1.90 7.61
N LEU A 147 11.00 -0.78 7.09
CA LEU A 147 9.91 -0.02 7.72
C LEU A 147 8.58 -0.78 7.65
N GLU A 148 8.47 -1.77 6.78
CA GLU A 148 7.29 -2.64 6.63
C GLU A 148 7.69 -4.11 6.63
N ILE A 149 6.91 -4.93 7.34
CA ILE A 149 7.02 -6.38 7.31
C ILE A 149 6.60 -6.85 5.91
N PRO A 150 7.44 -7.59 5.16
CA PRO A 150 7.08 -8.14 3.86
C PRO A 150 5.79 -8.96 3.92
N THR A 151 4.97 -8.93 2.87
CA THR A 151 3.68 -9.67 2.83
C THR A 151 3.82 -11.17 3.08
N LYS A 152 4.97 -11.76 2.73
CA LYS A 152 5.32 -13.16 3.01
C LYS A 152 5.50 -13.43 4.50
N ASP A 153 6.00 -12.46 5.24
CA ASP A 153 6.31 -12.57 6.67
C ASP A 153 5.08 -12.23 7.51
N LYS A 154 4.11 -11.48 6.97
CA LYS A 154 2.82 -11.21 7.63
C LYS A 154 2.00 -12.48 7.87
N THR A 155 2.20 -13.52 7.06
CA THR A 155 1.53 -14.82 7.22
C THR A 155 2.27 -15.78 8.15
N LEU A 156 3.50 -15.44 8.57
CA LEU A 156 4.25 -16.25 9.51
C LEU A 156 3.65 -16.10 10.92
N GLU A 157 3.59 -17.21 11.62
CA GLU A 157 3.11 -17.23 13.00
C GLU A 157 4.13 -16.53 13.90
N VAL A 158 3.69 -15.49 14.60
CA VAL A 158 4.53 -14.79 15.58
C VAL A 158 4.58 -15.65 16.85
N GLN A 159 5.72 -16.25 17.11
CA GLN A 159 5.98 -17.04 18.31
C GLN A 159 6.90 -16.30 19.27
N ASP A 160 6.64 -16.46 20.57
CA ASP A 160 7.52 -15.94 21.60
C ASP A 160 8.86 -16.70 21.64
N GLU A 161 9.96 -15.99 21.89
CA GLU A 161 11.32 -16.55 21.86
C GLU A 161 11.46 -17.72 22.84
N SER A 162 10.85 -17.60 24.02
CA SER A 162 10.90 -18.63 25.07
C SER A 162 10.26 -19.94 24.60
N THR A 163 9.13 -19.82 23.90
CA THR A 163 8.34 -20.93 23.37
C THR A 163 9.07 -21.60 22.20
N PHE A 164 9.66 -20.79 21.31
CA PHE A 164 10.49 -21.29 20.21
C PHE A 164 11.67 -22.11 20.72
N LEU A 165 12.44 -21.59 21.69
CA LEU A 165 13.58 -22.30 22.27
C LEU A 165 13.16 -23.61 22.95
N GLN A 166 12.01 -23.63 23.62
CA GLN A 166 11.47 -24.84 24.23
C GLN A 166 11.09 -25.90 23.18
N ASN A 167 10.48 -25.47 22.06
CA ASN A 167 10.14 -26.34 20.92
C ASN A 167 11.38 -26.92 20.24
N VAL A 168 12.43 -26.11 20.06
CA VAL A 168 13.71 -26.55 19.50
C VAL A 168 14.38 -27.56 20.43
N ALA A 169 14.40 -27.30 21.74
CA ALA A 169 14.97 -28.22 22.72
C ALA A 169 14.21 -29.56 22.77
N ALA A 170 12.88 -29.53 22.71
CA ALA A 170 12.05 -30.73 22.67
C ALA A 170 12.28 -31.53 21.38
N SER A 171 12.33 -30.85 20.23
CA SER A 171 12.63 -31.47 18.92
C SER A 171 14.01 -32.12 18.93
N ARG A 172 15.02 -31.46 19.51
CA ARG A 172 16.36 -32.01 19.68
C ARG A 172 16.36 -33.28 20.53
N ARG A 173 15.67 -33.29 21.68
CA ARG A 173 15.55 -34.49 22.53
C ARG A 173 14.86 -35.64 21.79
N LYS A 174 13.81 -35.34 21.03
CA LYS A 174 13.09 -36.32 20.21
C LYS A 174 14.00 -36.94 19.16
N VAL A 175 14.77 -36.13 18.44
CA VAL A 175 15.74 -36.61 17.44
C VAL A 175 16.83 -37.47 18.08
N VAL A 176 17.40 -37.03 19.21
CA VAL A 176 18.43 -37.80 19.94
C VAL A 176 17.87 -39.14 20.42
N HIS A 177 16.64 -39.16 20.95
CA HIS A 177 15.99 -40.38 21.42
C HIS A 177 15.64 -41.35 20.27
N MET A 178 15.21 -40.82 19.12
CA MET A 178 14.85 -41.63 17.96
C MET A 178 16.05 -42.15 17.17
N GLY A 179 17.26 -41.61 17.40
CA GLY A 179 18.51 -42.09 16.78
C GLY A 179 18.61 -41.87 15.26
N TYR A 180 17.57 -41.33 14.62
CA TYR A 180 17.51 -41.02 13.20
C TYR A 180 16.56 -39.84 12.96
N VAL A 181 16.85 -39.00 11.97
CA VAL A 181 16.00 -37.90 11.53
C VAL A 181 15.21 -38.36 10.31
N PRO A 182 13.88 -38.56 10.42
CA PRO A 182 13.06 -38.91 9.27
C PRO A 182 13.18 -37.83 8.19
N ALA A 183 13.54 -38.22 6.97
CA ALA A 183 13.42 -37.34 5.82
C ALA A 183 11.95 -36.87 5.74
N PRO A 184 11.68 -35.56 5.61
CA PRO A 184 10.33 -35.07 5.46
C PRO A 184 9.70 -35.78 4.25
N LYS A 185 8.55 -36.44 4.45
CA LYS A 185 7.76 -37.00 3.35
C LYS A 185 7.22 -35.83 2.53
N THR A 186 8.02 -35.33 1.60
CA THR A 186 7.60 -34.35 0.60
C THR A 186 6.74 -35.07 -0.43
N GLY A 187 5.42 -34.87 -0.38
CA GLY A 187 4.68 -34.77 -1.63
C GLY A 187 5.29 -33.62 -2.42
N ALA A 188 5.74 -33.92 -3.63
CA ALA A 188 6.20 -33.00 -4.68
C ALA A 188 6.36 -31.52 -4.27
N ALA A 189 7.47 -31.21 -3.61
CA ALA A 189 8.06 -29.88 -3.60
C ALA A 189 9.57 -30.11 -3.42
N ALA A 190 10.26 -30.11 -4.56
CA ALA A 190 11.68 -30.37 -4.64
C ALA A 190 12.47 -29.40 -3.76
N ALA A 191 13.41 -29.99 -3.02
CA ALA A 191 14.40 -29.33 -2.21
C ALA A 191 15.25 -28.34 -3.03
N SER A 192 15.64 -27.26 -2.38
CA SER A 192 16.87 -26.52 -2.67
C SER A 192 17.44 -25.98 -1.36
N ALA A 193 17.88 -26.89 -0.50
CA ALA A 193 18.79 -26.57 0.59
C ALA A 193 19.70 -27.77 0.81
N SER A 194 20.87 -27.75 0.17
CA SER A 194 21.99 -28.63 0.51
C SER A 194 23.30 -27.90 0.26
N SER A 195 23.87 -27.45 1.39
CA SER A 195 25.28 -27.54 1.80
C SER A 195 26.38 -27.52 0.72
N ALA A 196 27.21 -26.49 0.89
CA ALA A 196 28.61 -26.33 0.52
C ALA A 196 29.41 -27.59 0.17
N SER A 197 30.04 -27.56 -1.01
CA SER A 197 31.37 -28.12 -1.23
C SER A 197 32.20 -27.11 -2.03
N ILE A 198 33.44 -26.86 -1.56
CA ILE A 198 34.42 -25.93 -2.13
C ILE A 198 35.34 -26.73 -3.04
N GLN A 199 35.46 -26.36 -4.33
CA GLN A 199 36.71 -26.34 -5.11
C GLN A 199 36.63 -25.30 -6.26
N PRO A 200 37.75 -24.74 -6.77
CA PRO A 200 37.81 -23.36 -7.25
C PRO A 200 37.93 -23.14 -8.78
N ARG A 201 37.47 -21.93 -9.20
CA ARG A 201 37.76 -21.13 -10.44
C ARG A 201 37.09 -21.56 -11.77
N PRO A 202 36.92 -20.65 -12.79
CA PRO A 202 37.13 -19.19 -12.85
C PRO A 202 35.98 -18.32 -13.44
N ALA A 203 36.04 -17.03 -13.11
CA ALA A 203 35.60 -15.83 -13.86
C ALA A 203 34.14 -15.61 -14.34
N ALA A 204 33.61 -14.46 -13.88
CA ALA A 204 32.68 -13.53 -14.54
C ALA A 204 31.20 -13.95 -14.74
N GLN A 205 30.30 -13.35 -13.94
CA GLN A 205 29.30 -12.35 -14.38
C GLN A 205 28.33 -12.03 -13.22
N GLN A 206 28.02 -10.74 -13.07
CA GLN A 206 27.21 -10.13 -12.01
C GLN A 206 25.74 -10.57 -12.09
N SER A 207 25.12 -10.92 -10.95
CA SER A 207 23.67 -11.10 -10.82
C SER A 207 23.12 -10.35 -9.59
N LYS A 208 22.10 -9.53 -9.83
CA LYS A 208 21.35 -8.71 -8.85
C LYS A 208 20.33 -9.58 -8.08
N PRO A 209 19.91 -9.20 -6.85
CA PRO A 209 18.93 -9.96 -6.07
C PRO A 209 17.49 -9.74 -6.56
N VAL A 210 16.64 -10.72 -6.26
CA VAL A 210 15.39 -11.06 -6.95
C VAL A 210 14.15 -10.55 -6.20
N ASP A 211 13.31 -9.79 -6.89
CA ASP A 211 12.06 -9.13 -6.45
C ASP A 211 10.90 -10.15 -6.26
N PRO A 212 9.96 -10.00 -5.29
CA PRO A 212 8.84 -10.93 -5.09
C PRO A 212 7.77 -10.85 -6.20
N THR A 213 7.95 -9.96 -7.18
CA THR A 213 7.17 -9.85 -8.42
C THR A 213 7.66 -10.81 -9.51
N SER A 214 8.77 -11.52 -9.30
CA SER A 214 9.41 -12.38 -10.32
C SER A 214 8.53 -13.53 -10.82
N ARG A 215 7.47 -13.89 -10.09
CA ARG A 215 6.49 -14.90 -10.52
C ARG A 215 5.55 -14.39 -11.63
N PHE A 216 5.43 -13.08 -11.81
CA PHE A 216 4.63 -12.44 -12.87
C PHE A 216 5.49 -11.93 -14.04
N ASP A 217 6.80 -12.12 -13.96
CA ASP A 217 7.75 -11.66 -14.96
C ASP A 217 8.18 -12.81 -15.88
N HIS A 218 7.23 -13.26 -16.70
CA HIS A 218 7.52 -14.10 -17.85
C HIS A 218 7.41 -13.28 -19.13
N SER A 219 8.19 -12.19 -19.26
CA SER A 219 8.70 -11.68 -20.56
C SER A 219 9.39 -10.32 -20.41
N THR A 220 10.64 -10.29 -20.88
CA THR A 220 11.46 -9.14 -21.34
C THR A 220 10.87 -7.74 -21.16
N ASP A 221 11.59 -6.92 -20.37
CA ASP A 221 11.48 -5.47 -20.19
C ASP A 221 11.35 -4.70 -21.52
N ASP A 222 10.12 -4.50 -21.99
CA ASP A 222 9.79 -3.49 -23.01
C ASP A 222 8.38 -2.94 -22.76
N LEU A 223 8.03 -2.69 -21.49
CA LEU A 223 6.77 -2.05 -21.15
C LEU A 223 6.88 -0.54 -21.45
N SER A 224 6.02 -0.01 -22.32
CA SER A 224 5.87 1.45 -22.46
C SER A 224 5.74 2.08 -21.07
N SER A 225 6.63 3.03 -20.74
CA SER A 225 6.69 3.65 -19.41
C SER A 225 5.33 4.14 -18.89
N THR A 226 4.43 4.51 -19.81
CA THR A 226 3.07 4.97 -19.52
C THR A 226 2.19 3.86 -18.94
N THR A 227 2.23 2.64 -19.48
CA THR A 227 1.39 1.54 -18.99
C THR A 227 1.93 0.95 -17.69
N LYS A 228 3.26 0.95 -17.51
CA LYS A 228 3.91 0.60 -16.24
C LYS A 228 3.44 1.51 -15.11
N ALA A 229 3.47 2.82 -15.33
CA ALA A 229 3.01 3.80 -14.36
C ALA A 229 1.51 3.66 -14.04
N LEU A 230 0.68 3.30 -15.02
CA LEU A 230 -0.74 3.05 -14.79
C LEU A 230 -0.98 1.77 -13.97
N PHE A 231 -0.20 0.72 -14.23
CA PHE A 231 -0.22 -0.52 -13.44
C PHE A 231 0.21 -0.23 -11.99
N ASP A 232 1.36 0.42 -11.81
CA ASP A 232 1.91 0.76 -10.49
C ASP A 232 0.96 1.67 -9.72
N ARG A 233 0.30 2.63 -10.40
CA ARG A 233 -0.72 3.48 -9.78
C ARG A 233 -1.96 2.69 -9.34
N GLU A 234 -2.42 1.72 -10.13
CA GLU A 234 -3.58 0.90 -9.77
C GLU A 234 -3.26 -0.07 -8.62
N VAL A 235 -2.02 -0.54 -8.54
CA VAL A 235 -1.51 -1.30 -7.38
C VAL A 235 -1.39 -0.39 -6.15
N ALA A 236 -0.81 0.81 -6.30
CA ALA A 236 -0.60 1.79 -5.23
C ALA A 236 -1.91 2.39 -4.69
N LYS A 237 -3.00 2.35 -5.46
CA LYS A 237 -4.34 2.74 -5.00
C LYS A 237 -4.80 1.93 -3.79
N GLY A 238 -4.16 0.79 -3.52
CA GLY A 238 -4.48 -0.07 -2.38
C GLY A 238 -5.80 -0.81 -2.59
N VAL A 239 -5.99 -1.87 -1.81
CA VAL A 239 -7.21 -2.68 -1.83
C VAL A 239 -8.13 -2.13 -0.73
N SER A 240 -9.35 -1.72 -1.10
CA SER A 240 -10.35 -1.25 -0.15
C SER A 240 -10.87 -2.42 0.71
N GLU A 241 -11.43 -2.14 1.88
CA GLU A 241 -11.94 -3.16 2.84
C GLU A 241 -13.03 -4.09 2.25
N ASN A 242 -13.71 -3.64 1.20
CA ASN A 242 -14.73 -4.39 0.45
C ASN A 242 -14.22 -4.95 -0.89
N GLU A 243 -12.91 -4.90 -1.13
CA GLU A 243 -12.29 -5.42 -2.35
C GLU A 243 -11.28 -6.50 -1.99
N GLU A 244 -11.20 -7.55 -2.79
CA GLU A 244 -10.18 -8.60 -2.66
C GLU A 244 -9.49 -8.79 -4.00
N ILE A 245 -8.19 -9.16 -3.98
CA ILE A 245 -7.44 -9.41 -5.21
C ILE A 245 -7.97 -10.70 -5.84
N PHE A 246 -8.35 -10.63 -7.12
CA PHE A 246 -8.95 -11.74 -7.82
C PHE A 246 -7.99 -12.31 -8.87
N ALA A 247 -7.46 -13.51 -8.62
CA ALA A 247 -6.49 -14.19 -9.48
C ALA A 247 -6.97 -15.57 -9.98
N GLY A 248 -8.30 -15.79 -10.03
CA GLY A 248 -8.91 -17.02 -10.54
C GLY A 248 -8.84 -17.14 -12.06
N GLU A 249 -7.63 -17.16 -12.62
CA GLU A 249 -7.38 -17.44 -14.04
C GLU A 249 -7.77 -18.89 -14.33
N GLU A 250 -8.61 -19.08 -15.34
CA GLU A 250 -9.03 -20.39 -15.80
C GLU A 250 -8.27 -20.74 -17.07
N GLU A 251 -7.73 -21.96 -17.13
CA GLU A 251 -6.99 -22.43 -18.30
C GLU A 251 -7.93 -22.45 -19.51
N THR A 252 -7.69 -21.55 -20.46
CA THR A 252 -8.38 -21.60 -21.74
C THR A 252 -7.91 -22.85 -22.47
N SER A 253 -8.77 -23.86 -22.56
CA SER A 253 -8.61 -25.02 -23.43
C SER A 253 -8.68 -24.59 -24.90
N SER A 254 -7.65 -23.90 -25.38
CA SER A 254 -7.45 -23.62 -26.79
C SER A 254 -6.55 -24.71 -27.35
N GLU A 255 -7.11 -25.89 -27.60
CA GLU A 255 -6.42 -26.97 -28.33
C GLU A 255 -6.02 -26.53 -29.75
N SER A 256 -6.61 -25.46 -30.27
CA SER A 256 -6.27 -24.84 -31.56
C SER A 256 -5.38 -23.60 -31.38
N GLN A 257 -4.24 -23.59 -32.08
CA GLN A 257 -3.36 -22.42 -32.23
C GLN A 257 -4.16 -21.19 -32.72
N PRO A 258 -3.93 -19.98 -32.18
CA PRO A 258 -4.62 -18.77 -32.62
C PRO A 258 -4.42 -18.53 -34.13
N LEU A 259 -5.52 -18.24 -34.85
CA LEU A 259 -5.54 -17.99 -36.31
C LEU A 259 -4.51 -16.96 -36.77
N TRP A 260 -4.23 -15.96 -35.94
CA TRP A 260 -3.27 -14.91 -36.24
C TRP A 260 -1.82 -15.40 -36.24
N MET A 261 -1.49 -16.49 -35.53
CA MET A 261 -0.15 -17.06 -35.53
C MET A 261 0.23 -17.63 -36.91
N GLN A 262 -0.75 -18.19 -37.62
CA GLN A 262 -0.58 -18.64 -39.00
C GLN A 262 -0.49 -17.45 -39.97
N GLN A 263 -1.25 -16.38 -39.74
CA GLN A 263 -1.32 -15.20 -40.62
C GLN A 263 -0.09 -14.27 -40.52
N TYR A 264 0.52 -14.12 -39.34
CA TYR A 264 1.61 -13.16 -39.10
C TYR A 264 3.00 -13.81 -38.95
N GLY A 265 3.14 -15.10 -39.24
CA GLY A 265 4.41 -15.77 -39.53
C GLY A 265 5.47 -15.69 -38.43
N GLY A 266 5.09 -15.86 -37.16
CA GLY A 266 6.04 -15.93 -36.04
C GLY A 266 6.82 -14.64 -35.72
N LYS A 267 6.46 -13.50 -36.33
CA LYS A 267 7.12 -12.20 -36.10
C LYS A 267 6.99 -11.72 -34.65
N TYR A 268 5.95 -12.15 -33.96
CA TYR A 268 5.67 -11.79 -32.59
C TYR A 268 5.56 -13.04 -31.73
N ARG A 269 6.21 -13.02 -30.57
CA ARG A 269 6.09 -14.10 -29.57
C ARG A 269 4.74 -13.95 -28.86
N PRO A 270 3.91 -15.01 -28.81
CA PRO A 270 2.67 -15.00 -28.02
C PRO A 270 2.98 -14.68 -26.56
N ARG A 271 2.22 -13.76 -25.97
CA ARG A 271 2.37 -13.36 -24.57
C ARG A 271 1.01 -13.28 -23.90
N LYS A 272 0.95 -13.64 -22.63
CA LYS A 272 -0.24 -13.35 -21.81
C LYS A 272 -0.22 -11.88 -21.39
N PRO A 273 -1.35 -11.16 -21.50
CA PRO A 273 -1.44 -9.79 -20.99
C PRO A 273 -1.32 -9.77 -19.47
N LYS A 274 -0.73 -8.71 -18.93
CA LYS A 274 -0.72 -8.48 -17.47
C LYS A 274 -2.10 -8.02 -17.02
N TYR A 275 -2.54 -8.42 -15.84
CA TYR A 275 -3.84 -7.99 -15.31
C TYR A 275 -3.76 -7.68 -13.81
N PHE A 276 -4.66 -6.84 -13.35
CA PHE A 276 -4.84 -6.51 -11.94
C PHE A 276 -6.34 -6.43 -11.62
N ASN A 277 -6.90 -7.59 -11.27
CA ASN A 277 -8.34 -7.74 -11.07
C ASN A 277 -8.70 -7.69 -9.59
N ARG A 278 -9.86 -7.12 -9.29
CA ARG A 278 -10.43 -7.05 -7.94
C ARG A 278 -11.86 -7.57 -7.94
N VAL A 279 -12.23 -8.32 -6.92
CA VAL A 279 -13.60 -8.73 -6.65
C VAL A 279 -14.18 -7.83 -5.57
N GLN A 280 -15.38 -7.29 -5.81
CA GLN A 280 -16.09 -6.48 -4.83
C GLN A 280 -16.96 -7.39 -3.98
N MET A 281 -16.63 -7.49 -2.69
CA MET A 281 -17.35 -8.29 -1.71
C MET A 281 -18.22 -7.37 -0.86
N GLY A 282 -19.44 -7.77 -0.54
CA GLY A 282 -20.29 -6.96 0.33
C GLY A 282 -21.50 -7.69 0.89
N TYR A 283 -22.20 -7.02 1.79
CA TYR A 283 -23.35 -7.57 2.50
C TYR A 283 -24.64 -7.34 1.71
N GLU A 284 -25.44 -8.39 1.54
CA GLU A 284 -26.78 -8.30 0.95
C GLU A 284 -27.85 -8.32 2.05
N TRP A 285 -28.38 -7.16 2.43
CA TRP A 285 -29.47 -7.05 3.42
C TRP A 285 -30.84 -7.36 2.81
N ASN A 286 -31.07 -8.62 2.44
CA ASN A 286 -32.38 -9.10 2.02
C ASN A 286 -33.33 -9.25 3.24
N LYS A 287 -34.64 -9.47 3.01
CA LYS A 287 -35.62 -9.59 4.09
C LYS A 287 -35.31 -10.73 5.07
N TYR A 288 -34.70 -11.81 4.60
CA TYR A 288 -34.28 -12.94 5.43
C TYR A 288 -33.05 -12.60 6.29
N ASN A 289 -32.08 -11.90 5.72
CA ASN A 289 -30.85 -11.50 6.41
C ASN A 289 -31.14 -10.44 7.46
N GLN A 290 -32.09 -9.54 7.19
CA GLN A 290 -32.57 -8.55 8.16
C GLN A 290 -33.21 -9.18 9.41
N THR A 291 -33.61 -10.46 9.38
CA THR A 291 -34.19 -11.14 10.55
C THR A 291 -33.21 -12.04 11.30
N HIS A 292 -32.03 -12.32 10.72
CA HIS A 292 -31.06 -13.27 11.27
C HIS A 292 -29.67 -12.67 11.55
N TYR A 293 -29.40 -11.50 10.99
CA TYR A 293 -28.13 -10.81 11.11
C TYR A 293 -28.36 -9.38 11.57
N ASP A 294 -27.41 -8.86 12.34
CA ASP A 294 -27.42 -7.50 12.89
C ASP A 294 -26.14 -6.77 12.48
N HIS A 295 -26.02 -5.49 12.81
CA HIS A 295 -24.80 -4.71 12.51
C HIS A 295 -23.53 -5.33 13.14
N ASP A 296 -23.67 -5.93 14.32
CA ASP A 296 -22.56 -6.53 15.06
C ASP A 296 -22.25 -7.97 14.61
N ASN A 297 -23.20 -8.62 13.92
CA ASN A 297 -23.03 -9.95 13.31
C ASN A 297 -23.57 -9.89 11.87
N PRO A 298 -22.85 -9.25 10.94
CA PRO A 298 -23.34 -9.05 9.58
C PRO A 298 -23.44 -10.39 8.83
N PRO A 299 -24.29 -10.47 7.79
CA PRO A 299 -24.40 -11.68 6.97
C PRO A 299 -23.06 -12.01 6.28
N PRO A 300 -22.86 -13.24 5.79
CA PRO A 300 -21.70 -13.59 4.98
C PRO A 300 -21.55 -12.63 3.78
N LYS A 301 -20.30 -12.24 3.46
CA LYS A 301 -20.01 -11.39 2.31
C LYS A 301 -20.28 -12.18 1.02
N VAL A 302 -21.04 -11.57 0.11
CA VAL A 302 -21.32 -12.11 -1.23
C VAL A 302 -20.66 -11.24 -2.29
N VAL A 303 -20.42 -11.82 -3.47
CA VAL A 303 -19.83 -11.08 -4.59
C VAL A 303 -20.85 -10.08 -5.12
N GLN A 304 -20.52 -8.80 -5.07
CA GLN A 304 -21.36 -7.71 -5.59
C GLN A 304 -20.94 -7.23 -6.98
N GLY A 305 -19.72 -7.55 -7.41
CA GLY A 305 -19.22 -7.11 -8.70
C GLY A 305 -17.75 -7.45 -8.92
N TYR A 306 -17.27 -7.14 -10.11
CA TYR A 306 -15.87 -7.37 -10.51
C TYR A 306 -15.28 -6.11 -11.16
N LYS A 307 -13.98 -5.92 -10.93
CA LYS A 307 -13.18 -4.87 -11.54
C LYS A 307 -11.97 -5.50 -12.22
N PHE A 308 -12.00 -5.55 -13.54
CA PHE A 308 -10.90 -6.04 -14.36
C PHE A 308 -10.08 -4.86 -14.89
N HIS A 309 -8.76 -4.94 -14.70
CA HIS A 309 -7.80 -4.06 -15.37
C HIS A 309 -6.80 -4.94 -16.10
N ILE A 310 -6.88 -4.98 -17.42
CA ILE A 310 -6.03 -5.83 -18.25
C ILE A 310 -5.17 -4.94 -19.14
N PHE A 311 -3.87 -5.18 -19.13
CA PHE A 311 -2.84 -4.35 -19.72
C PHE A 311 -2.33 -4.99 -21.02
N TYR A 312 -2.52 -4.26 -22.11
CA TYR A 312 -2.14 -4.56 -23.48
C TYR A 312 -1.25 -3.45 -24.07
N PRO A 313 -0.03 -3.20 -23.53
CA PRO A 313 0.87 -2.15 -24.02
C PRO A 313 1.32 -2.32 -25.47
N ASP A 314 1.55 -3.55 -25.92
CA ASP A 314 2.19 -3.86 -27.20
C ASP A 314 1.19 -4.32 -28.26
N LEU A 315 -0.06 -3.85 -28.16
CA LEU A 315 -1.09 -4.21 -29.12
C LEU A 315 -0.74 -3.61 -30.48
N ILE A 316 -0.62 -4.45 -31.51
CA ILE A 316 -0.20 -4.02 -32.86
C ILE A 316 -1.16 -2.96 -33.41
N ASP A 317 -2.46 -3.18 -33.23
CA ASP A 317 -3.53 -2.27 -33.63
C ASP A 317 -4.14 -1.60 -32.39
N PRO A 318 -3.60 -0.47 -31.90
CA PRO A 318 -4.17 0.23 -30.74
C PRO A 318 -5.58 0.78 -30.99
N THR A 319 -6.03 0.82 -32.24
CA THR A 319 -7.38 1.25 -32.64
C THR A 319 -8.44 0.17 -32.41
N LYS A 320 -8.04 -1.11 -32.38
CA LYS A 320 -8.96 -2.24 -32.17
C LYS A 320 -8.99 -2.61 -30.70
N ALA A 321 -10.06 -2.21 -30.00
CA ALA A 321 -10.21 -2.54 -28.59
C ALA A 321 -10.36 -4.06 -28.37
N PRO A 322 -9.70 -4.63 -27.33
CA PRO A 322 -9.95 -5.99 -26.88
C PRO A 322 -11.42 -6.15 -26.48
N THR A 323 -12.00 -7.32 -26.77
CA THR A 323 -13.42 -7.62 -26.51
C THR A 323 -13.54 -8.75 -25.50
N TYR A 324 -14.69 -8.88 -24.83
CA TYR A 324 -14.94 -9.99 -23.92
C TYR A 324 -16.17 -10.79 -24.34
N LYS A 325 -16.19 -12.08 -24.00
CA LYS A 325 -17.30 -12.99 -24.25
C LYS A 325 -17.57 -13.82 -23.00
N ILE A 326 -18.84 -13.96 -22.65
CA ILE A 326 -19.28 -14.79 -21.54
C ILE A 326 -19.63 -16.17 -22.10
N ILE A 327 -18.95 -17.20 -21.60
CA ILE A 327 -19.15 -18.61 -21.93
C ILE A 327 -19.77 -19.26 -20.70
N ARG A 328 -20.99 -19.79 -20.85
CA ARG A 328 -21.67 -20.53 -19.78
C ARG A 328 -21.37 -22.01 -19.94
N GLU A 329 -20.83 -22.64 -18.91
CA GLU A 329 -20.55 -24.07 -18.90
C GLU A 329 -21.87 -24.87 -19.01
N GLY A 330 -21.86 -25.92 -19.83
CA GLY A 330 -23.04 -26.80 -20.01
C GLY A 330 -24.13 -26.29 -20.97
N GLY A 331 -23.85 -25.31 -21.84
CA GLY A 331 -24.80 -24.87 -22.88
C GLY A 331 -26.04 -24.14 -22.35
N ARG A 332 -26.02 -23.68 -21.10
CA ARG A 332 -27.11 -22.95 -20.45
C ARG A 332 -27.42 -21.65 -21.20
N LYS A 333 -28.73 -21.38 -21.41
CA LYS A 333 -29.20 -20.09 -21.91
C LYS A 333 -29.19 -19.05 -20.79
N LYS A 334 -29.04 -17.76 -21.16
CA LYS A 334 -29.10 -16.63 -20.22
C LYS A 334 -30.37 -16.72 -19.37
N GLY A 335 -30.22 -16.83 -18.05
CA GLY A 335 -31.33 -16.89 -17.08
C GLY A 335 -31.79 -18.30 -16.66
N GLN A 336 -31.13 -19.38 -17.12
CA GLN A 336 -31.37 -20.73 -16.59
C GLN A 336 -30.36 -21.05 -15.49
N THR A 337 -30.85 -21.29 -14.28
CA THR A 337 -30.05 -21.71 -13.13
C THR A 337 -30.04 -23.23 -13.02
N MET A 338 -28.86 -23.85 -12.93
CA MET A 338 -28.74 -25.31 -12.72
C MET A 338 -27.97 -25.67 -11.45
N ALA A 339 -27.42 -24.67 -10.75
CA ALA A 339 -26.81 -24.86 -9.45
C ALA A 339 -27.85 -25.38 -8.42
N PRO A 340 -27.43 -26.28 -7.52
CA PRO A 340 -28.25 -26.70 -6.39
C PRO A 340 -28.60 -25.51 -5.49
N ALA A 341 -29.72 -25.60 -4.77
CA ALA A 341 -30.21 -24.52 -3.92
C ALA A 341 -29.16 -24.13 -2.86
N GLY A 342 -28.51 -22.98 -3.05
CA GLY A 342 -27.50 -22.43 -2.14
C GLY A 342 -26.17 -22.05 -2.82
N GLU A 343 -25.89 -22.56 -4.02
CA GLU A 343 -24.69 -22.20 -4.79
C GLU A 343 -25.04 -21.21 -5.92
N GLU A 344 -24.16 -20.24 -6.14
CA GLU A 344 -24.30 -19.30 -7.27
C GLU A 344 -23.75 -19.95 -8.55
N ASP A 345 -24.51 -19.90 -9.65
CA ASP A 345 -24.03 -20.37 -10.95
C ASP A 345 -22.79 -19.58 -11.38
N THR A 346 -21.73 -20.27 -11.81
CA THR A 346 -20.53 -19.64 -12.37
C THR A 346 -20.52 -19.68 -13.91
N CYS A 347 -19.91 -18.67 -14.52
CA CYS A 347 -19.60 -18.63 -15.94
C CYS A 347 -18.18 -18.12 -16.21
N ILE A 348 -17.67 -18.37 -17.41
CA ILE A 348 -16.32 -17.97 -17.82
C ILE A 348 -16.41 -16.69 -18.63
N ILE A 349 -15.73 -15.63 -18.18
CA ILE A 349 -15.50 -14.43 -18.99
C ILE A 349 -14.16 -14.56 -19.71
N ARG A 350 -14.20 -14.69 -21.04
CA ARG A 350 -13.03 -14.76 -21.91
C ARG A 350 -12.77 -13.40 -22.54
N PHE A 351 -11.60 -12.83 -22.29
CA PHE A 351 -11.09 -11.63 -22.94
C PHE A 351 -10.30 -12.02 -24.19
N MET A 352 -10.74 -11.52 -25.33
CA MET A 352 -10.16 -11.74 -26.63
C MET A 352 -9.40 -10.49 -27.07
N SER A 353 -8.10 -10.65 -27.25
CA SER A 353 -7.21 -9.58 -27.71
C SER A 353 -6.70 -9.84 -29.11
N GLY A 354 -6.19 -8.78 -29.75
CA GLY A 354 -5.42 -8.93 -30.97
C GLY A 354 -4.00 -9.46 -30.70
N PRO A 355 -3.25 -9.80 -31.76
CA PRO A 355 -1.84 -10.14 -31.65
C PRO A 355 -1.06 -8.98 -30.99
N PRO A 356 -0.04 -9.24 -30.15
CA PRO A 356 0.60 -10.53 -29.84
C PRO A 356 0.01 -11.27 -28.63
N TYR A 357 -1.12 -10.81 -28.10
CA TYR A 357 -1.64 -11.29 -26.82
C TYR A 357 -2.54 -12.51 -26.96
N GLU A 358 -2.35 -13.46 -26.05
CA GLU A 358 -3.25 -14.60 -25.88
C GLU A 358 -4.54 -14.19 -25.16
N ASP A 359 -5.61 -14.92 -25.48
CA ASP A 359 -6.88 -14.75 -24.79
C ASP A 359 -6.76 -15.23 -23.35
N ILE A 360 -7.30 -14.46 -22.41
CA ILE A 360 -7.34 -14.82 -20.99
C ILE A 360 -8.78 -15.05 -20.55
N ALA A 361 -9.00 -15.97 -19.62
CA ALA A 361 -10.31 -16.27 -19.11
C ALA A 361 -10.35 -16.31 -17.58
N PHE A 362 -11.49 -15.90 -17.02
CA PHE A 362 -11.72 -15.91 -15.59
C PHE A 362 -13.08 -16.49 -15.26
N ARG A 363 -13.16 -17.18 -14.12
CA ARG A 363 -14.41 -17.71 -13.60
C ARG A 363 -15.12 -16.65 -12.75
N ILE A 364 -16.33 -16.26 -13.15
CA ILE A 364 -17.14 -15.26 -12.45
C ILE A 364 -18.53 -15.79 -12.12
N VAL A 365 -19.22 -15.14 -11.20
CA VAL A 365 -20.64 -15.41 -10.92
C VAL A 365 -21.53 -14.98 -12.10
N ASP A 366 -22.45 -15.85 -12.55
CA ASP A 366 -23.41 -15.60 -13.63
C ASP A 366 -24.67 -14.91 -13.09
N ARG A 367 -24.52 -13.64 -12.72
CA ARG A 367 -25.64 -12.75 -12.38
C ARG A 367 -25.78 -11.61 -13.38
N ASP A 368 -26.99 -11.07 -13.52
CA ASP A 368 -27.25 -9.93 -14.40
C ASP A 368 -26.48 -8.68 -13.93
N TRP A 369 -25.88 -7.95 -14.88
CA TRP A 369 -25.09 -6.76 -14.59
C TRP A 369 -25.98 -5.52 -14.50
N ASP A 370 -25.61 -4.58 -13.62
CA ASP A 370 -26.22 -3.26 -13.55
C ASP A 370 -25.57 -2.32 -14.57
N TYR A 371 -26.28 -2.07 -15.67
CA TYR A 371 -25.86 -1.13 -16.73
C TYR A 371 -26.20 0.33 -16.40
N SER A 372 -26.60 0.65 -15.17
CA SER A 372 -26.92 2.02 -14.78
C SER A 372 -25.69 2.93 -14.90
N ALA A 373 -25.84 4.12 -15.47
CA ALA A 373 -24.77 5.12 -15.57
C ALA A 373 -24.51 5.89 -14.25
N LYS A 374 -24.92 5.35 -13.09
CA LYS A 374 -24.68 6.00 -11.80
C LYS A 374 -23.19 5.97 -11.47
N HIS A 375 -22.64 7.14 -11.16
CA HIS A 375 -21.20 7.43 -10.96
C HIS A 375 -20.47 6.49 -9.98
N ASP A 376 -21.17 5.81 -9.09
CA ASP A 376 -20.57 4.97 -8.02
C ASP A 376 -20.98 3.48 -8.06
N ARG A 377 -21.90 3.10 -8.96
CA ARG A 377 -22.45 1.72 -9.07
C ARG A 377 -22.71 1.31 -10.52
N GLY A 378 -21.87 1.79 -11.42
CA GLY A 378 -22.11 1.72 -12.85
C GLY A 378 -21.22 0.73 -13.58
N PHE A 379 -21.75 0.26 -14.71
CA PHE A 379 -20.99 -0.45 -15.72
C PHE A 379 -20.00 0.50 -16.41
N LYS A 380 -18.72 0.13 -16.43
CA LYS A 380 -17.66 0.84 -17.14
C LYS A 380 -16.88 -0.13 -18.01
N SER A 381 -16.83 0.12 -19.31
CA SER A 381 -16.00 -0.63 -20.25
C SER A 381 -15.25 0.36 -21.14
N THR A 382 -13.97 0.59 -20.85
CA THR A 382 -13.14 1.57 -21.58
C THR A 382 -11.79 0.97 -21.90
N PHE A 383 -11.30 1.21 -23.12
CA PHE A 383 -9.94 0.88 -23.54
C PHE A 383 -9.20 2.18 -23.84
N GLU A 384 -8.23 2.54 -23.01
CA GLU A 384 -7.43 3.75 -23.19
C GLU A 384 -5.96 3.43 -22.92
N LYS A 385 -5.05 3.93 -23.76
CA LYS A 385 -3.58 3.81 -23.58
C LYS A 385 -3.12 2.37 -23.29
N GLY A 386 -3.69 1.39 -23.99
CA GLY A 386 -3.32 -0.01 -23.81
C GLY A 386 -3.85 -0.64 -22.52
N VAL A 387 -4.84 -0.04 -21.84
CA VAL A 387 -5.46 -0.60 -20.64
C VAL A 387 -6.95 -0.80 -20.88
N LEU A 388 -7.39 -2.06 -20.80
CA LEU A 388 -8.81 -2.42 -20.77
C LEU A 388 -9.30 -2.36 -19.33
N THR A 389 -10.23 -1.46 -19.06
CA THR A 389 -10.92 -1.33 -17.79
C THR A 389 -12.36 -1.83 -17.96
N LEU A 390 -12.70 -2.94 -17.31
CA LEU A 390 -14.05 -3.48 -17.26
C LEU A 390 -14.52 -3.59 -15.81
N HIS A 391 -15.39 -2.67 -15.38
CA HIS A 391 -15.99 -2.67 -14.05
C HIS A 391 -17.49 -2.88 -14.17
N PHE A 392 -18.03 -3.79 -13.38
CA PHE A 392 -19.47 -3.98 -13.31
C PHE A 392 -19.88 -4.47 -11.93
N THR A 393 -21.07 -4.06 -11.52
CA THR A 393 -21.76 -4.56 -10.33
C THR A 393 -22.96 -5.39 -10.74
N PHE A 394 -23.34 -6.36 -9.92
CA PHE A 394 -24.53 -7.16 -10.14
C PHE A 394 -25.79 -6.38 -9.79
N LYS A 395 -26.83 -6.59 -10.60
CA LYS A 395 -28.14 -6.00 -10.41
C LYS A 395 -28.77 -6.60 -9.15
N ARG A 396 -29.16 -5.73 -8.22
CA ARG A 396 -29.93 -6.13 -7.04
C ARG A 396 -31.34 -6.53 -7.46
N VAL A 397 -31.74 -7.76 -7.16
CA VAL A 397 -33.10 -8.23 -7.39
C VAL A 397 -33.97 -7.73 -6.22
N VAL A 398 -34.77 -6.69 -6.48
CA VAL A 398 -35.75 -6.21 -5.49
C VAL A 398 -37.01 -7.02 -5.67
N TYR A 399 -37.31 -7.88 -4.70
CA TYR A 399 -38.60 -8.56 -4.65
C TYR A 399 -39.69 -7.53 -4.36
N ARG A 400 -40.54 -7.23 -5.35
CA ARG A 400 -41.77 -6.47 -5.14
C ARG A 400 -42.86 -7.46 -4.74
N LYS A 401 -43.47 -7.20 -3.59
CA LYS A 401 -44.56 -8.01 -3.04
C LYS A 401 -45.84 -7.80 -3.82
#